data_AF-A0A349B0F8-F1
#
_entry.id   AF-A0A349B0F8-F1
#
_cell.length_a   1.000
_cell.length_b   1.000
_cell.length_c   1.000
_cell.angle_alpha   90.00
_cell.angle_beta   90.00
_cell.angle_gamma   90.00
#
_symmetry.space_group_name_H-M   'P 1'
#
loop_
_entity.id
_entity.type
_entity.pdbx_description
1 polymer ?
#
loop_
_entity_poly.entity_id
_entity_poly.type
_entity_poly.pdbx_seq_one_letter_code
_entity_poly.pdbx_strand_id
1 'polypeptide(L)'
;DNGIGMTAEDLERANRRLSGEESYTVAPSKYLGHYVAGQLAARLGVTVRLQDNPAGGLIATLVVPPSLLEEPVVDGAPVPTTPAADAAPEQPAPEQSATAAPAPEPVEEPQVDQPDVEVHAEVPADHHDAPTPAGAPASLSEALGGGRLDAVET
;
A
#
# COMPACT_ATOMS: atom_id res chain seq x y z
N ASP A 1 -5.08 -14.40 2.84
CA ASP A 1 -5.16 -14.45 4.31
C ASP A 1 -6.54 -14.98 4.72
N ASN A 2 -6.85 -15.05 6.01
CA ASN A 2 -8.18 -15.43 6.54
C ASN A 2 -8.77 -14.28 7.38
N GLY A 3 -8.48 -13.03 7.03
CA GLY A 3 -8.97 -11.84 7.72
C GLY A 3 -10.42 -11.48 7.37
N ILE A 4 -10.81 -10.25 7.70
CA ILE A 4 -12.17 -9.74 7.46
C ILE A 4 -12.45 -9.35 6.00
N GLY A 5 -11.43 -9.34 5.14
CA GLY A 5 -11.56 -8.93 3.74
C GLY A 5 -11.70 -7.42 3.55
N MET A 6 -12.23 -7.04 2.39
CA MET A 6 -12.53 -5.66 1.99
C MET A 6 -13.88 -5.61 1.28
N THR A 7 -14.56 -4.46 1.30
CA THR A 7 -15.71 -4.26 0.43
C THR A 7 -15.27 -4.27 -1.04
N ALA A 8 -16.18 -4.52 -1.99
CA ALA A 8 -15.84 -4.50 -3.41
C ALA A 8 -15.22 -3.15 -3.84
N GLU A 9 -15.76 -2.04 -3.35
CA GLU A 9 -15.25 -0.69 -3.64
C GLU A 9 -13.86 -0.46 -3.03
N ASP A 10 -13.64 -0.91 -1.79
CA ASP A 10 -12.32 -0.84 -1.15
C ASP A 10 -11.29 -1.71 -1.87
N LEU A 11 -11.69 -2.89 -2.35
CA LEU A 11 -10.83 -3.82 -3.09
C LEU A 11 -10.42 -3.20 -4.44
N GLU A 12 -11.35 -2.56 -5.15
CA GLU A 12 -11.04 -1.82 -6.38
C GLU A 12 -10.08 -0.65 -6.11
N ARG A 13 -10.31 0.13 -5.04
CA ARG A 13 -9.39 1.19 -4.61
C ARG A 13 -8.01 0.64 -4.26
N ALA A 14 -7.94 -0.48 -3.55
CA ALA A 14 -6.67 -1.12 -3.22
C ALA A 14 -5.91 -1.56 -4.48
N ASN A 15 -6.62 -2.14 -5.46
CA ASN A 15 -6.02 -2.52 -6.73
C ASN A 15 -5.49 -1.32 -7.54
N ARG A 16 -6.20 -0.18 -7.57
CA ARG A 16 -5.71 1.06 -8.21
C ARG A 16 -4.45 1.63 -7.56
N ARG A 17 -4.30 1.46 -6.24
CA ARG A 17 -3.09 1.86 -5.51
C ARG A 17 -1.92 0.93 -5.80
N LEU A 18 -2.20 -0.38 -5.88
CA LEU A 18 -1.20 -1.40 -6.21
C LEU A 18 -0.71 -1.30 -7.66
N SER A 19 -1.56 -0.88 -8.60
CA SER A 19 -1.19 -0.62 -10.00
C SER A 19 -0.42 0.70 -10.19
N GLY A 20 -0.39 1.57 -9.18
CA GLY A 20 0.23 2.90 -9.26
C GLY A 20 -0.63 3.96 -9.95
N GLU A 21 -1.92 3.69 -10.19
CA GLU A 21 -2.86 4.66 -10.79
C GLU A 21 -3.24 5.78 -9.80
N GLU A 22 -3.15 5.53 -8.50
CA GLU A 22 -3.41 6.50 -7.42
C GLU A 22 -2.10 6.88 -6.72
N SER A 23 -1.85 8.18 -6.52
CA SER A 23 -0.63 8.69 -5.86
C SER A 23 -0.79 8.81 -4.34
N TYR A 24 0.28 8.54 -3.58
CA TYR A 24 0.26 8.42 -2.12
C TYR A 24 0.19 9.77 -1.36
N THR A 25 0.30 10.90 -2.07
CA THR A 25 0.64 12.21 -1.48
C THR A 25 -0.40 12.78 -0.50
N VAL A 26 -1.62 12.23 -0.46
CA VAL A 26 -2.72 12.70 0.43
C VAL A 26 -3.49 11.53 1.07
N ALA A 27 -2.91 10.33 1.08
CA ALA A 27 -3.65 9.14 1.53
C ALA A 27 -3.60 8.94 3.06
N PRO A 28 -4.69 8.47 3.69
CA PRO A 28 -4.66 8.00 5.07
C PRO A 28 -3.57 6.96 5.30
N SER A 29 -2.89 7.04 6.44
CA SER A 29 -1.77 6.13 6.81
C SER A 29 -2.13 4.65 6.72
N LYS A 30 -3.40 4.29 6.98
CA LYS A 30 -3.94 2.92 6.85
C LYS A 30 -3.75 2.28 5.47
N TYR A 31 -3.51 3.07 4.42
CA TYR A 31 -3.34 2.55 3.05
C TYR A 31 -1.90 2.61 2.54
N LEU A 32 -0.96 3.11 3.35
CA LEU A 32 0.45 3.28 2.95
C LEU A 32 1.06 1.97 2.43
N GLY A 33 0.70 0.84 3.03
CA GLY A 33 1.17 -0.48 2.61
C GLY A 33 0.88 -0.80 1.13
N HIS A 34 -0.29 -0.41 0.60
CA HIS A 34 -0.63 -0.66 -0.80
C HIS A 34 0.22 0.17 -1.76
N TYR A 35 0.53 1.42 -1.39
CA TYR A 35 1.39 2.28 -2.21
C TYR A 35 2.83 1.78 -2.24
N VAL A 36 3.37 1.39 -1.08
CA VAL A 36 4.73 0.86 -1.00
C VAL A 36 4.82 -0.46 -1.77
N ALA A 37 3.85 -1.35 -1.60
CA ALA A 37 3.81 -2.60 -2.35
C ALA A 37 3.69 -2.36 -3.86
N GLY A 38 2.82 -1.45 -4.30
CA GLY A 38 2.68 -1.06 -5.70
C GLY A 38 3.97 -0.47 -6.29
N GLN A 39 4.63 0.42 -5.55
CA GLN A 39 5.91 1.01 -5.97
C GLN A 39 7.03 -0.03 -6.09
N LEU A 40 7.11 -0.97 -5.13
CA LEU A 40 8.05 -2.08 -5.20
C LEU A 40 7.74 -3.00 -6.38
N ALA A 41 6.46 -3.31 -6.61
CA ALA A 41 6.02 -4.12 -7.73
C ALA A 41 6.40 -3.47 -9.07
N ALA A 42 6.12 -2.17 -9.23
CA ALA A 42 6.50 -1.41 -10.42
C ALA A 42 8.03 -1.40 -10.64
N ARG A 43 8.82 -1.21 -9.58
CA ARG A 43 10.29 -1.23 -9.64
C ARG A 43 10.82 -2.60 -10.09
N LEU A 44 10.15 -3.68 -9.71
CA LEU A 44 10.54 -5.04 -10.05
C LEU A 44 9.90 -5.55 -11.36
N GLY A 45 8.99 -4.78 -11.98
CA GLY A 45 8.20 -5.26 -13.11
C GLY A 45 7.20 -6.36 -12.75
N VAL A 46 6.81 -6.44 -11.48
CA VAL A 46 5.80 -7.40 -10.98
C VAL A 46 4.42 -6.76 -11.07
N THR A 47 3.41 -7.53 -11.47
CA THR A 47 2.00 -7.10 -11.37
C THR A 47 1.36 -7.73 -10.14
N VAL A 48 0.70 -6.93 -9.30
CA VAL A 48 0.01 -7.40 -8.09
C VAL A 48 -1.48 -7.11 -8.21
N ARG A 49 -2.32 -8.09 -7.85
CA ARG A 49 -3.77 -7.94 -7.82
C ARG A 49 -4.36 -8.59 -6.58
N LEU A 50 -5.30 -7.91 -5.92
CA LEU A 50 -6.08 -8.43 -4.80
C LEU A 50 -7.45 -8.89 -5.27
N GLN A 51 -7.90 -10.01 -4.71
CA GLN A 51 -9.20 -10.62 -4.95
C GLN A 51 -9.81 -11.03 -3.61
N ASP A 52 -11.14 -11.05 -3.55
CA ASP A 52 -11.87 -11.58 -2.40
C ASP A 52 -11.65 -13.10 -2.29
N ASN A 53 -11.58 -13.62 -1.06
CA ASN A 53 -11.48 -15.03 -0.79
C ASN A 53 -12.83 -15.55 -0.24
N PRO A 54 -13.53 -16.46 -0.93
CA PRO A 54 -14.77 -17.04 -0.43
C PRO A 54 -14.66 -17.72 0.95
N ALA A 55 -13.46 -18.19 1.31
CA ALA A 55 -13.20 -18.78 2.63
C ALA A 55 -12.90 -17.73 3.73
N GLY A 56 -12.88 -16.44 3.39
CA GLY A 56 -12.54 -15.32 4.26
C GLY A 56 -11.17 -14.71 3.93
N GLY A 57 -11.03 -13.40 4.15
CA GLY A 57 -9.81 -12.63 3.87
C GLY A 57 -9.64 -12.27 2.40
N LEU A 58 -8.39 -12.06 1.96
CA LEU A 58 -8.07 -11.73 0.57
C LEU A 58 -7.05 -12.72 -0.02
N ILE A 59 -7.05 -12.80 -1.35
CA ILE A 59 -6.00 -13.48 -2.13
C ILE A 59 -5.22 -12.42 -2.91
N ALA A 60 -3.90 -12.44 -2.76
CA ALA A 60 -2.99 -11.66 -3.59
C ALA A 60 -2.42 -12.56 -4.70
N THR A 61 -2.64 -12.16 -5.96
CA THR A 61 -2.04 -12.80 -7.13
C THR A 61 -0.92 -11.93 -7.66
N LEU A 62 0.25 -12.53 -7.90
CA LEU A 62 1.43 -11.85 -8.40
C LEU A 62 1.87 -12.48 -9.73
N VAL A 63 2.12 -11.64 -10.73
CA VAL A 63 2.77 -12.04 -11.98
C VAL A 63 4.21 -11.58 -11.91
N VAL A 64 5.13 -12.55 -11.83
CA VAL A 64 6.56 -12.31 -11.64
C VAL A 64 7.29 -12.56 -12.97
N PRO A 65 8.10 -11.59 -13.46
CA PRO A 65 8.94 -11.79 -14.64
C PRO A 65 9.94 -12.94 -14.44
N PRO A 66 10.22 -13.75 -15.47
CA PRO A 66 11.18 -14.84 -15.37
C PRO A 66 12.61 -14.36 -15.06
N SER A 67 12.95 -13.11 -15.40
CA SER A 67 14.24 -12.50 -15.07
C SER A 67 14.48 -12.31 -13.57
N LEU A 68 13.44 -12.45 -12.73
CA LEU A 68 13.54 -12.43 -11.28
C LEU A 68 13.63 -13.84 -10.67
N LEU A 69 13.54 -14.89 -11.49
CA LEU A 69 13.62 -16.27 -11.04
C LEU A 69 15.06 -16.76 -11.23
N GLU A 70 15.66 -17.30 -10.16
CA GLU A 70 16.92 -18.02 -10.28
C GLU A 70 16.68 -19.44 -10.79
N GLU A 71 17.59 -19.96 -11.61
CA GLU A 71 17.57 -21.38 -11.97
C GLU A 71 17.85 -22.22 -10.71
N PRO A 72 17.09 -23.30 -10.49
CA PRO A 72 17.38 -24.18 -9.36
C PRO A 72 18.78 -24.76 -9.54
N VAL A 73 19.70 -24.41 -8.62
CA VAL A 73 21.01 -25.04 -8.54
C VAL A 73 20.78 -26.52 -8.22
N VAL A 74 20.96 -27.37 -9.22
CA VAL A 74 21.15 -28.80 -9.01
C VAL A 74 22.56 -28.98 -8.43
N ASP A 75 22.63 -29.13 -7.11
CA ASP A 75 23.85 -29.57 -6.42
C ASP A 75 24.30 -30.91 -7.03
N GLY A 76 25.31 -30.86 -7.90
CA GLY A 76 25.77 -32.05 -8.62
C GLY A 76 26.56 -31.81 -9.91
N ALA A 77 26.77 -30.57 -10.36
CA ALA A 77 27.74 -30.31 -11.42
C ALA A 77 29.18 -30.42 -10.84
N PRO A 78 30.04 -31.31 -11.37
CA PRO A 78 31.42 -31.40 -10.91
C PRO A 78 32.12 -30.07 -11.20
N VAL A 79 32.63 -29.44 -10.15
CA VAL A 79 33.54 -28.31 -10.29
C VAL A 79 34.78 -28.80 -11.06
N PRO A 80 35.14 -28.22 -12.21
CA PRO A 80 36.46 -28.47 -12.76
C PRO A 80 37.48 -27.85 -11.81
N THR A 81 38.15 -28.69 -11.04
CA THR A 81 39.30 -28.29 -10.23
C THR A 81 40.43 -27.93 -11.18
N THR A 82 40.55 -26.66 -11.53
CA THR A 82 41.73 -26.14 -12.25
C THR A 82 42.93 -26.23 -11.32
N PRO A 83 44.00 -26.96 -11.64
CA PRO A 83 45.20 -26.97 -10.80
C PRO A 83 45.83 -25.57 -10.80
N ALA A 84 46.04 -25.03 -9.60
CA ALA A 84 46.77 -23.78 -9.39
C ALA A 84 48.22 -23.97 -9.85
N ALA A 85 48.58 -23.32 -10.97
CA ALA A 85 49.96 -23.14 -11.37
C ALA A 85 50.51 -21.86 -10.71
N ASP A 86 51.31 -22.10 -9.67
CA ASP A 86 52.57 -21.44 -9.29
C ASP A 86 52.85 -19.97 -9.70
N ALA A 87 53.16 -19.18 -8.65
CA ALA A 87 54.09 -18.05 -8.57
C ALA A 87 53.79 -16.70 -9.28
N ALA A 88 53.70 -15.67 -8.43
CA ALA A 88 53.80 -14.24 -8.74
C ALA A 88 55.23 -13.83 -9.18
N PRO A 89 55.43 -12.61 -9.74
CA PRO A 89 55.59 -11.46 -8.86
C PRO A 89 54.89 -10.17 -9.32
N GLU A 90 54.73 -9.31 -8.32
CA GLU A 90 54.22 -7.95 -8.31
C GLU A 90 54.75 -7.07 -9.46
N GLN A 91 53.83 -6.34 -10.09
CA GLN A 91 54.16 -5.20 -10.94
C GLN A 91 53.80 -3.92 -10.17
N PRO A 92 54.74 -2.97 -10.02
CA PRO A 92 54.60 -1.83 -9.11
C PRO A 92 53.51 -0.85 -9.58
N ALA A 93 52.77 -0.33 -8.60
CA ALA A 93 51.75 0.70 -8.75
C ALA A 93 52.34 2.02 -9.29
N PRO A 94 51.66 2.70 -10.23
CA PRO A 94 51.81 4.13 -10.36
C PRO A 94 50.93 4.82 -9.31
N GLU A 95 51.57 5.37 -8.29
CA GLU A 95 51.02 6.39 -7.40
C GLU A 95 50.51 7.58 -8.25
N GLN A 96 49.20 7.74 -8.36
CA GLN A 96 48.60 8.98 -8.84
C GLN A 96 47.79 9.63 -7.72
N SER A 97 48.54 10.38 -6.91
CA SER A 97 48.17 11.62 -6.23
C SER A 97 46.70 11.78 -5.86
N ALA A 98 46.42 11.57 -4.57
CA ALA A 98 45.33 12.23 -3.90
C ALA A 98 45.45 13.75 -4.10
N THR A 99 44.63 14.31 -5.00
CA THR A 99 44.33 15.74 -4.94
C THR A 99 43.52 15.98 -3.68
N ALA A 100 44.11 16.78 -2.81
CA ALA A 100 43.54 17.22 -1.56
C ALA A 100 42.15 17.83 -1.76
N ALA A 101 41.24 17.44 -0.89
CA ALA A 101 40.01 18.18 -0.64
C ALA A 101 40.35 19.62 -0.20
N PRO A 102 39.70 20.65 -0.76
CA PRO A 102 39.40 21.85 0.01
C PRO A 102 38.16 21.57 0.87
N ALA A 103 38.28 21.94 2.14
CA ALA A 103 37.28 21.81 3.18
C ALA A 103 35.92 22.45 2.80
N PRO A 104 34.80 21.94 3.32
CA PRO A 104 33.54 22.66 3.23
C PRO A 104 33.64 23.95 4.04
N GLU A 105 33.44 25.09 3.37
CA GLU A 105 33.17 26.36 4.03
C GLU A 105 31.89 26.19 4.88
N PRO A 106 31.85 26.72 6.12
CA PRO A 106 30.62 26.77 6.88
C PRO A 106 29.67 27.72 6.14
N VAL A 107 28.65 27.15 5.48
CA VAL A 107 27.52 27.94 5.00
C VAL A 107 26.79 28.42 6.25
N GLU A 108 26.93 29.71 6.52
CA GLU A 108 26.17 30.47 7.51
C GLU A 108 24.68 30.23 7.24
N GLU A 109 24.00 29.58 8.19
CA GLU A 109 22.56 29.35 8.11
C GLU A 109 21.84 30.71 8.04
N PRO A 110 20.98 30.97 7.04
CA PRO A 110 20.08 32.10 7.11
C PRO A 110 19.12 31.84 8.27
N GLN A 111 19.26 32.65 9.32
CA GLN A 111 18.35 32.68 10.45
C GLN A 111 16.94 32.93 9.91
N VAL A 112 16.12 31.90 9.92
CA VAL A 112 14.69 32.04 9.66
C VAL A 112 14.11 32.74 10.88
N ASP A 113 13.78 34.02 10.69
CA ASP A 113 12.91 34.81 11.55
C ASP A 113 11.67 33.95 11.89
N GLN A 114 11.57 33.50 13.13
CA GLN A 114 10.38 32.80 13.61
C GLN A 114 9.26 33.83 13.76
N PRO A 115 8.14 33.72 13.03
CA PRO A 115 6.96 34.45 13.44
C PRO A 115 6.45 33.83 14.75
N ASP A 116 6.42 34.65 15.79
CA ASP A 116 5.74 34.42 17.07
C ASP A 116 4.28 34.01 16.79
N VAL A 117 3.99 32.70 16.81
CA VAL A 117 2.60 32.23 16.85
C VAL A 117 2.21 32.18 18.32
N GLU A 118 1.78 33.34 18.80
CA GLU A 118 1.13 33.52 20.08
C GLU A 118 -0.04 32.52 20.19
N VAL A 119 0.08 31.63 21.18
CA VAL A 119 -0.95 30.66 21.56
C VAL A 119 -2.15 31.42 22.10
N HIS A 120 -3.17 31.64 21.26
CA HIS A 120 -4.50 31.95 21.75
C HIS A 120 -5.23 30.64 22.07
N ALA A 121 -5.07 30.21 23.31
CA ALA A 121 -6.05 29.37 23.96
C ALA A 121 -7.29 30.22 24.26
N GLU A 122 -8.42 29.92 23.63
CA GLU A 122 -9.72 30.30 24.17
C GLU A 122 -10.64 29.07 24.15
N VAL A 123 -10.84 28.50 25.34
CA VAL A 123 -12.00 27.67 25.66
C VAL A 123 -12.96 28.58 26.42
N PRO A 124 -14.24 28.64 26.01
CA PRO A 124 -15.27 28.36 27.00
C PRO A 124 -16.35 27.41 26.45
N ALA A 125 -16.80 26.56 27.37
CA ALA A 125 -18.01 25.75 27.25
C ALA A 125 -19.26 26.63 27.15
N ASP A 126 -20.27 26.20 26.37
CA ASP A 126 -21.63 25.95 26.89
C ASP A 126 -22.59 25.31 25.85
N HIS A 127 -23.17 24.19 26.26
CA HIS A 127 -24.59 23.80 26.14
C HIS A 127 -25.32 23.54 24.80
N HIS A 128 -25.95 22.35 24.77
CA HIS A 128 -27.14 21.88 24.03
C HIS A 128 -26.96 21.72 22.50
N ASP A 129 -27.20 20.55 21.91
CA ASP A 129 -28.50 19.87 21.89
C ASP A 129 -28.31 18.36 21.59
N ALA A 130 -28.96 17.50 22.37
CA ALA A 130 -28.98 16.07 22.13
C ALA A 130 -30.11 15.73 21.12
N PRO A 131 -29.88 14.90 20.10
CA PRO A 131 -31.00 14.40 19.31
C PRO A 131 -31.79 13.38 20.16
N THR A 132 -33.03 13.75 20.47
CA THR A 132 -34.04 12.83 21.03
C THR A 132 -34.36 11.73 20.01
N PRO A 133 -34.32 10.43 20.34
CA PRO A 133 -35.01 9.41 19.55
C PRO A 133 -36.45 9.29 20.05
N ALA A 134 -37.40 9.87 19.32
CA ALA A 134 -38.83 9.64 19.53
C ALA A 134 -39.49 9.36 18.19
N GLY A 135 -40.02 8.14 18.02
CA GLY A 135 -40.89 7.85 16.88
C GLY A 135 -40.91 6.41 16.39
N ALA A 136 -41.13 5.43 17.27
CA ALA A 136 -41.93 4.28 16.88
C ALA A 136 -43.34 4.51 17.43
N PRO A 137 -44.38 4.37 16.60
CA PRO A 137 -45.44 3.48 17.03
C PRO A 137 -45.77 2.42 15.96
N ALA A 138 -46.00 1.22 16.47
CA ALA A 138 -46.68 0.14 15.79
C ALA A 138 -48.01 0.62 15.16
N SER A 139 -48.38 0.01 14.04
CA SER A 139 -49.79 -0.10 13.66
C SER A 139 -50.04 -1.52 13.14
N LEU A 140 -50.76 -2.24 14.00
CA LEU A 140 -51.37 -3.55 13.80
C LEU A 140 -52.80 -3.33 13.26
N SER A 141 -53.28 -4.28 12.46
CA SER A 141 -54.70 -4.56 12.15
C SER A 141 -55.42 -3.53 11.26
N GLU A 142 -56.39 -3.88 10.42
CA GLU A 142 -56.91 -5.14 9.87
C GLU A 142 -58.00 -4.74 8.86
N ALA A 143 -58.37 -5.68 8.00
CA ALA A 143 -59.75 -5.91 7.58
C ALA A 143 -60.35 -5.15 6.36
N LEU A 144 -60.77 -5.99 5.41
CA LEU A 144 -62.06 -6.00 4.69
C LEU A 144 -62.15 -5.43 3.26
N GLY A 145 -62.69 -6.31 2.40
CA GLY A 145 -63.33 -6.00 1.12
C GLY A 145 -62.37 -6.17 -0.05
N GLY A 146 -62.48 -7.17 -0.92
CA GLY A 146 -63.67 -7.80 -1.46
C GLY A 146 -63.50 -7.79 -2.98
N GLY A 147 -63.62 -8.93 -3.65
CA GLY A 147 -63.46 -8.96 -5.11
C GLY A 147 -63.24 -10.33 -5.70
N ARG A 148 -64.25 -11.20 -5.57
CA ARG A 148 -64.40 -12.44 -6.32
C ARG A 148 -64.99 -12.10 -7.70
N LEU A 149 -64.30 -12.49 -8.76
CA LEU A 149 -64.79 -12.66 -10.13
C LEU A 149 -63.73 -13.51 -10.84
N ASP A 150 -63.80 -14.84 -10.82
CA ASP A 150 -64.66 -15.74 -11.62
C ASP A 150 -64.66 -15.40 -13.12
N ALA A 151 -64.35 -16.44 -13.92
CA ALA A 151 -64.65 -16.65 -15.36
C ALA A 151 -63.79 -15.86 -16.38
N VAL A 152 -63.48 -16.30 -17.61
CA VAL A 152 -63.75 -17.50 -18.45
C VAL A 152 -62.87 -17.27 -19.71
N GLU A 153 -62.06 -18.26 -20.11
CA GLU A 153 -62.09 -18.93 -21.43
C GLU A 153 -61.72 -18.10 -22.68
N THR A 154 -60.63 -18.49 -23.36
CA THR A 154 -60.59 -18.99 -24.76
C THR A 154 -59.18 -19.49 -25.06
#